data_AF-A0AAE8ZYL2-F1
#
_entry.id   AF-A0AAE8ZYL2-F1
#
_cell.length_a   1.000
_cell.length_b   1.000
_cell.length_c   1.000
_cell.angle_alpha   90.00
_cell.angle_beta   90.00
_cell.angle_gamma   90.00
#
_symmetry.space_group_name_H-M   'P 1'
#
loop_
_entity.id
_entity.type
_entity.pdbx_description
1 polymer ?
#
loop_
_entity_poly.entity_id
_entity_poly.type
_entity_poly.pdbx_seq_one_letter_code
_entity_poly.pdbx_strand_id
1 'polypeptide(L)'
;MFQLDRVQWRDKFGGASHARVFCVLWSNMPRQRRQGIVYDVREQGTARLIFDENRTKFDGVLDTISGETMLVRGRVTSSADLASTSATADGSIVMDVDVVDGEEGSAFHVTGVKVFVDDEHAAIDSTAIKFEALDRLIGMKAAVEIQQHISPEIADDSKEVFVGKMQIHLLTSHRPSPSTRRESICAENNDIKILEVSDDFLS
;
A
#
# COMPACT_ATOMS: atom_id res chain seq x y z
N MET A 1 -21.54 -1.64 13.23
CA MET A 1 -21.32 -0.39 12.49
C MET A 1 -19.86 -0.41 12.09
N PHE A 2 -19.55 -0.78 10.84
CA PHE A 2 -18.18 -0.98 10.39
C PHE A 2 -17.67 0.34 9.83
N GLN A 3 -16.68 0.92 10.51
CA GLN A 3 -15.93 2.07 10.03
C GLN A 3 -14.92 1.53 9.03
N LEU A 4 -15.09 1.88 7.75
CA LEU A 4 -14.16 1.53 6.68
C LEU A 4 -12.97 2.50 6.75
N ASP A 5 -11.79 1.97 7.06
CA ASP A 5 -10.55 2.72 6.90
C ASP A 5 -10.35 3.06 5.41
N ARG A 6 -9.94 4.30 5.14
CA ARG A 6 -9.87 4.84 3.78
C ARG A 6 -8.59 4.37 3.11
N VAL A 7 -8.66 3.29 2.33
CA VAL A 7 -7.52 2.78 1.55
C VAL A 7 -7.40 3.50 0.20
N GLN A 8 -6.25 4.13 -0.08
CA GLN A 8 -5.95 4.74 -1.39
C GLN A 8 -4.80 4.00 -2.09
N TRP A 9 -4.90 3.82 -3.41
CA TRP A 9 -3.93 3.13 -4.27
C TRP A 9 -3.25 4.13 -5.23
N ARG A 10 -1.95 3.95 -5.51
CA ARG A 10 -1.18 4.73 -6.51
C ARG A 10 -0.29 3.80 -7.33
N ASP A 11 -0.30 3.98 -8.64
CA ASP A 11 0.45 3.18 -9.62
C ASP A 11 1.70 3.92 -10.13
N LYS A 12 2.81 3.19 -10.37
CA LYS A 12 4.01 3.67 -11.08
C LYS A 12 4.49 2.62 -12.10
N PHE A 13 4.19 2.90 -13.39
CA PHE A 13 4.79 2.35 -14.63
C PHE A 13 4.72 0.83 -14.94
N GLY A 14 3.84 0.46 -15.89
CA GLY A 14 4.18 0.09 -17.28
C GLY A 14 5.00 -1.18 -17.61
N GLY A 15 4.33 -2.23 -18.11
CA GLY A 15 4.95 -3.36 -18.81
C GLY A 15 3.98 -4.08 -19.77
N ALA A 16 4.28 -4.08 -21.08
CA ALA A 16 3.41 -4.59 -22.15
C ALA A 16 3.55 -6.11 -22.37
N SER A 17 2.43 -6.82 -22.52
CA SER A 17 2.37 -8.21 -23.01
C SER A 17 1.41 -8.34 -24.19
N HIS A 18 1.94 -8.87 -25.30
CA HIS A 18 1.27 -9.10 -26.59
C HIS A 18 0.06 -10.04 -26.47
N ALA A 19 -1.12 -9.61 -26.93
CA ALA A 19 -2.27 -10.49 -27.16
C ALA A 19 -2.83 -10.28 -28.58
N ARG A 20 -2.90 -11.38 -29.36
CA ARG A 20 -3.46 -11.41 -30.72
C ARG A 20 -4.98 -11.19 -30.67
N VAL A 21 -5.45 -10.11 -31.28
CA VAL A 21 -6.87 -9.77 -31.39
C VAL A 21 -7.49 -10.53 -32.58
N PHE A 22 -8.38 -11.48 -32.30
CA PHE A 22 -9.34 -11.97 -33.29
C PHE A 22 -10.54 -11.01 -33.31
N CYS A 23 -10.76 -10.37 -34.46
CA CYS A 23 -11.91 -9.50 -34.68
C CYS A 23 -13.07 -10.35 -35.23
N VAL A 24 -14.17 -10.46 -34.49
CA VAL A 24 -15.46 -10.96 -35.00
C VAL A 24 -16.47 -9.82 -34.91
N LEU A 25 -17.07 -9.52 -36.06
CA LEU A 25 -17.99 -8.42 -36.30
C LEU A 25 -19.35 -8.56 -35.58
N TRP A 26 -19.73 -7.45 -34.95
CA TRP A 26 -21.07 -6.94 -34.59
C TRP A 26 -22.22 -7.88 -34.20
N SER A 27 -22.70 -7.70 -32.96
CA SER A 27 -24.08 -7.27 -32.67
C SER A 27 -24.26 -6.90 -31.19
N ASN A 28 -24.92 -5.75 -30.93
CA ASN A 28 -25.46 -5.29 -29.63
C ASN A 28 -24.75 -5.79 -28.36
N MET A 29 -23.73 -5.07 -27.88
CA MET A 29 -23.28 -5.26 -26.51
C MET A 29 -24.30 -4.64 -25.54
N PRO A 30 -24.92 -5.42 -24.62
CA PRO A 30 -25.52 -4.82 -23.44
C PRO A 30 -24.43 -4.01 -22.75
N ARG A 31 -24.76 -2.81 -22.24
CA ARG A 31 -23.86 -1.97 -21.44
C ARG A 31 -23.06 -2.86 -20.50
N GLN A 32 -21.83 -3.19 -20.87
CA GLN A 32 -20.91 -3.91 -20.01
C GLN A 32 -20.74 -3.01 -18.80
N ARG A 33 -21.40 -3.34 -17.69
CA ARG A 33 -21.07 -2.79 -16.40
C ARG A 33 -19.62 -3.20 -16.18
N ARG A 34 -18.69 -2.28 -16.46
CA ARG A 34 -17.26 -2.50 -16.26
C ARG A 34 -17.10 -2.94 -14.82
N GLN A 35 -16.77 -4.22 -14.63
CA GLN A 35 -16.51 -4.77 -13.31
C GLN A 35 -15.28 -4.03 -12.79
N GLY A 36 -15.42 -3.36 -11.64
CA GLY A 36 -14.26 -2.78 -10.98
C GLY A 36 -13.29 -3.90 -10.60
N ILE A 37 -12.00 -3.60 -10.61
CA ILE A 37 -11.00 -4.54 -10.11
C ILE A 37 -11.06 -4.44 -8.59
N VAL A 38 -11.29 -5.57 -7.94
CA VAL A 38 -11.23 -5.69 -6.48
C VAL A 38 -9.91 -6.38 -6.16
N TYR A 39 -9.06 -5.70 -5.40
CA TYR A 39 -7.85 -6.26 -4.83
C TYR A 39 -8.17 -6.65 -3.39
N ASP A 40 -8.01 -7.93 -3.07
CA ASP A 40 -8.18 -8.51 -1.73
C ASP A 40 -6.85 -9.16 -1.34
N VAL A 41 -6.09 -8.48 -0.48
CA VAL A 41 -4.79 -8.94 0.02
C VAL A 41 -4.99 -9.49 1.41
N ARG A 42 -4.63 -10.77 1.62
CA ARG A 42 -4.79 -11.49 2.89
C ARG A 42 -3.52 -12.22 3.24
N GLU A 43 -2.57 -11.44 3.72
CA GLU A 43 -1.25 -11.95 4.06
C GLU A 43 -1.06 -12.09 5.55
N GLN A 44 -0.26 -13.08 5.91
CA GLN A 44 0.20 -13.29 7.26
C GLN A 44 1.61 -13.82 7.25
N GLY A 45 2.37 -13.51 8.30
CA GLY A 45 3.77 -13.92 8.36
C GLY A 45 4.53 -13.30 9.52
N THR A 46 5.85 -13.24 9.35
CA THR A 46 6.77 -12.66 10.32
C THR A 46 7.18 -11.28 9.84
N ALA A 47 6.82 -10.25 10.60
CA ALA A 47 7.25 -8.89 10.34
C ALA A 47 8.44 -8.50 11.21
N ARG A 48 9.30 -7.66 10.63
CA ARG A 48 10.45 -7.05 11.27
C ARG A 48 10.32 -5.55 11.10
N LEU A 49 10.07 -4.86 12.20
CA LEU A 49 9.82 -3.42 12.21
C LEU A 49 10.97 -2.71 12.93
N ILE A 50 11.42 -1.61 12.34
CA ILE A 50 12.43 -0.70 12.86
C ILE A 50 11.73 0.63 13.10
N PHE A 51 11.75 1.10 14.34
CA PHE A 51 11.24 2.42 14.71
C PHE A 51 12.38 3.41 14.74
N ASP A 52 12.09 4.64 14.33
CA ASP A 52 13.00 5.77 14.54
C ASP A 52 13.18 6.08 16.03
N GLU A 53 14.26 6.78 16.37
CA GLU A 53 14.58 7.18 17.75
C GLU A 53 13.43 7.93 18.42
N ASN A 54 12.67 8.71 17.64
CA ASN A 54 11.52 9.49 18.13
C ASN A 54 10.19 8.72 18.10
N ARG A 55 10.15 7.47 17.62
CA ARG A 55 8.94 6.65 17.41
C ARG A 55 7.86 7.33 16.55
N THR A 56 8.27 8.25 15.67
CA THR A 56 7.38 9.01 14.77
C THR A 56 7.24 8.37 13.39
N LYS A 57 8.17 7.48 13.04
CA LYS A 57 8.14 6.67 11.84
C LYS A 57 8.60 5.26 12.16
N PHE A 58 8.17 4.32 11.33
CA PHE A 58 8.74 2.99 11.30
C PHE A 58 8.85 2.48 9.88
N ASP A 59 9.84 1.64 9.65
CA ASP A 59 10.03 0.93 8.40
C ASP A 59 10.23 -0.55 8.70
N GLY A 60 9.76 -1.41 7.82
CA GLY A 60 9.85 -2.84 8.06
C GLY A 60 9.52 -3.70 6.84
N VAL A 61 9.77 -4.98 7.03
CA VAL A 61 9.54 -6.03 6.04
C VAL A 61 8.67 -7.10 6.67
N LEU A 62 7.66 -7.55 5.92
CA LEU A 62 6.86 -8.73 6.22
C LEU A 62 7.27 -9.86 5.28
N ASP A 63 7.82 -10.93 5.85
CA ASP A 63 8.00 -12.20 5.15
C ASP A 63 6.71 -13.01 5.32
N THR A 64 5.97 -13.19 4.23
CA THR A 64 4.72 -13.93 4.23
C THR A 64 4.97 -15.44 4.32
N ILE A 65 3.94 -16.19 4.71
CA ILE A 65 4.01 -17.67 4.70
C ILE A 65 4.12 -18.22 3.26
N SER A 66 3.70 -17.46 2.25
CA SER A 66 3.89 -17.81 0.83
C SER A 66 5.36 -17.71 0.38
N GLY A 67 6.21 -17.01 1.14
CA GLY A 67 7.61 -16.74 0.79
C GLY A 67 7.81 -15.44 0.01
N GLU A 68 6.77 -14.60 -0.07
CA GLU A 68 6.83 -13.25 -0.64
C GLU A 68 7.23 -12.24 0.44
N THR A 69 7.67 -11.07 -0.01
CA THR A 69 8.10 -9.99 0.88
C THR A 69 7.31 -8.73 0.61
N MET A 70 6.68 -8.18 1.64
CA MET A 70 6.00 -6.89 1.58
C MET A 70 6.74 -5.85 2.42
N LEU A 71 6.83 -4.62 1.93
CA LEU A 71 7.36 -3.50 2.69
C LEU A 71 6.23 -2.84 3.47
N VAL A 72 6.48 -2.52 4.73
CA VAL A 72 5.51 -1.86 5.61
C VAL A 72 6.16 -0.62 6.21
N ARG A 73 5.55 0.54 6.01
CA ARG A 73 6.08 1.82 6.47
C ARG A 73 5.02 2.61 7.19
N GLY A 74 5.32 3.14 8.37
CA GLY A 74 4.41 4.01 9.11
C GLY A 74 4.99 5.39 9.31
N ARG A 75 4.12 6.40 9.25
CA ARG A 75 4.44 7.78 9.61
C ARG A 75 3.31 8.41 10.39
N VAL A 76 3.61 9.25 11.37
CA VAL A 76 2.59 10.04 12.09
C VAL A 76 1.79 10.90 11.10
N THR A 77 0.46 10.87 11.21
CA THR A 77 -0.50 11.50 10.27
C THR A 77 -0.40 13.05 10.24
N SER A 78 0.13 13.71 11.28
CA SER A 78 0.27 15.17 11.32
C SER A 78 1.49 15.67 12.11
N SER A 79 2.18 16.67 11.56
CA SER A 79 3.31 17.35 12.18
C SER A 79 2.91 18.28 13.35
N ALA A 80 1.64 18.69 13.42
CA ALA A 80 1.12 19.45 14.57
C ALA A 80 1.05 18.59 15.84
N ASP A 81 0.97 17.27 15.68
CA ASP A 81 1.04 16.26 16.75
C ASP A 81 2.50 15.82 17.05
N LEU A 82 3.51 16.52 16.53
CA LEU A 82 4.91 16.34 16.98
C LEU A 82 5.22 17.17 18.23
N ALA A 83 4.56 18.31 18.42
CA ALA A 83 4.76 19.18 19.59
C ALA A 83 4.08 18.62 20.84
N SER A 84 3.13 17.71 20.65
CA SER A 84 2.55 16.87 21.68
C SER A 84 2.60 15.48 21.10
N THR A 85 3.55 14.63 21.52
CA THR A 85 3.32 13.19 21.55
C THR A 85 2.06 12.97 22.38
N SER A 86 0.91 13.25 21.80
CA SER A 86 -0.41 12.95 22.32
C SER A 86 -0.59 11.46 22.08
N ALA A 87 0.27 10.70 22.79
CA ALA A 87 -0.18 9.50 23.44
C ALA A 87 -1.62 9.78 23.84
N THR A 88 -2.53 9.13 23.14
CA THR A 88 -3.90 8.96 23.63
C THR A 88 -3.81 8.50 25.08
N ALA A 89 -4.86 8.65 25.88
CA ALA A 89 -4.81 8.28 27.32
C ALA A 89 -4.23 6.86 27.59
N ASP A 90 -4.21 6.01 26.55
CA ASP A 90 -3.72 4.63 26.52
C ASP A 90 -2.28 4.46 25.99
N GLY A 91 -1.53 5.52 25.69
CA GLY A 91 -0.15 5.44 25.19
C GLY A 91 0.01 5.20 23.69
N SER A 92 -1.10 5.07 22.93
CA SER A 92 -1.04 4.78 21.48
C SER A 92 -0.85 6.04 20.61
N ILE A 93 -0.10 5.86 19.52
CA ILE A 93 0.21 6.86 18.49
C ILE A 93 -0.60 6.55 17.24
N VAL A 94 -1.19 7.57 16.62
CA VAL A 94 -1.94 7.42 15.37
C VAL A 94 -1.00 7.66 14.18
N MET A 95 -0.92 6.69 13.29
CA MET A 95 -0.04 6.70 12.12
C MET A 95 -0.82 6.39 10.83
N ASP A 96 -0.31 6.90 9.72
CA ASP A 96 -0.65 6.40 8.40
C ASP A 96 0.38 5.33 8.00
N VAL A 97 -0.09 4.19 7.52
CA VAL A 97 0.73 3.04 7.17
C VAL A 97 0.62 2.77 5.67
N ASP A 98 1.76 2.72 5.00
CA ASP A 98 1.93 2.33 3.61
C ASP A 98 2.40 0.86 3.56
N VAL A 99 1.65 0.00 2.86
CA VAL A 99 2.03 -1.38 2.56
C VAL A 99 2.34 -1.48 1.08
N VAL A 100 3.55 -1.91 0.73
CA VAL A 100 3.98 -2.06 -0.67
C VAL A 100 4.29 -3.52 -0.94
N ASP A 101 3.58 -4.10 -1.89
CA ASP A 101 3.88 -5.41 -2.43
C ASP A 101 5.13 -5.34 -3.31
N GLY A 102 6.14 -6.14 -2.99
CA GLY A 102 7.41 -6.18 -3.70
C GLY A 102 7.33 -6.82 -5.09
N GLU A 103 6.34 -7.68 -5.35
CA GLU A 103 6.20 -8.36 -6.63
C GLU A 103 5.38 -7.53 -7.62
N GLU A 104 4.20 -7.06 -7.20
CA GLU A 104 3.30 -6.30 -8.06
C GLU A 104 3.63 -4.79 -8.09
N GLY A 105 4.42 -4.28 -7.13
CA GLY A 105 4.65 -2.85 -6.95
C GLY A 105 3.42 -2.08 -6.46
N SER A 106 2.34 -2.79 -6.10
CA SER A 106 1.11 -2.23 -5.58
C SER A 106 1.32 -1.62 -4.19
N ALA A 107 0.93 -0.35 -4.02
CA ALA A 107 1.01 0.35 -2.74
C ALA A 107 -0.39 0.62 -2.16
N PHE A 108 -0.59 0.26 -0.90
CA PHE A 108 -1.83 0.45 -0.15
C PHE A 108 -1.58 1.41 1.00
N HIS A 109 -2.32 2.52 1.02
CA HIS A 109 -2.24 3.52 2.07
C HIS A 109 -3.39 3.35 3.07
N VAL A 110 -3.09 3.07 4.35
CA VAL A 110 -4.06 2.92 5.44
C VAL A 110 -3.89 4.07 6.42
N THR A 111 -4.90 4.92 6.59
CA THR A 111 -4.83 6.07 7.48
C THR A 111 -5.39 5.78 8.87
N GLY A 112 -4.86 6.43 9.90
CA GLY A 112 -5.46 6.40 11.24
C GLY A 112 -5.23 5.10 12.02
N VAL A 113 -4.15 4.39 11.72
CA VAL A 113 -3.75 3.14 12.38
C VAL A 113 -3.22 3.46 13.78
N LYS A 114 -3.69 2.72 14.80
CA LYS A 114 -3.18 2.82 16.16
C LYS A 114 -1.94 1.94 16.32
N VAL A 115 -0.85 2.57 16.70
CA VAL A 115 0.45 1.95 16.91
C VAL A 115 0.86 2.18 18.35
N PHE A 116 1.17 1.10 19.06
CA PHE A 116 1.64 1.12 20.44
C PHE A 116 3.09 0.67 20.45
N VAL A 117 3.98 1.50 20.97
CA VAL A 117 5.41 1.20 21.02
C VAL A 117 5.97 1.67 22.35
N ASP A 118 6.30 0.69 23.17
CA ASP A 118 7.02 0.84 24.43
C ASP A 118 8.47 0.39 24.28
N ASP A 119 9.23 0.46 25.36
CA ASP A 119 10.60 -0.07 25.36
C ASP A 119 10.61 -1.58 25.13
N GLU A 120 9.64 -2.35 25.64
CA GLU A 120 9.68 -3.82 25.52
C GLU A 120 8.74 -4.38 24.46
N HIS A 121 7.68 -3.64 24.12
CA HIS A 121 6.57 -4.17 23.32
C HIS A 121 6.22 -3.21 22.19
N ALA A 122 5.99 -3.76 21.01
CA ALA A 122 5.43 -3.03 19.87
C ALA A 122 4.21 -3.79 19.32
N ALA A 123 3.12 -3.07 19.11
CA ALA A 123 1.88 -3.62 18.59
C ALA A 123 1.21 -2.63 17.64
N ILE A 124 0.56 -3.17 16.61
CA ILE A 124 -0.29 -2.39 15.70
C ILE A 124 -1.66 -3.04 15.75
N ASP A 125 -2.69 -2.25 16.07
CA ASP A 125 -4.06 -2.74 16.10
C ASP A 125 -4.95 -1.89 15.19
N SER A 126 -5.30 -2.48 14.06
CA SER A 126 -6.27 -1.98 13.09
C SER A 126 -7.06 -3.14 12.50
N THR A 127 -8.20 -2.81 11.88
CA THR A 127 -8.98 -3.77 11.12
C THR A 127 -8.23 -4.33 9.92
N ALA A 128 -7.37 -3.50 9.32
CA ALA A 128 -6.62 -3.83 8.11
C ALA A 128 -5.24 -4.43 8.42
N ILE A 129 -4.63 -4.04 9.54
CA ILE A 129 -3.26 -4.42 9.90
C ILE A 129 -3.23 -4.78 11.38
N LYS A 130 -2.70 -5.96 11.68
CA LYS A 130 -2.41 -6.41 13.05
C LYS A 130 -0.98 -6.85 13.17
N PHE A 131 -0.28 -6.35 14.17
CA PHE A 131 1.08 -6.74 14.48
C PHE A 131 1.24 -6.90 15.98
N GLU A 132 1.97 -7.94 16.39
CA GLU A 132 2.36 -8.19 17.77
C GLU A 132 3.83 -8.60 17.80
N ALA A 133 4.68 -7.78 18.43
CA ALA A 133 6.08 -8.07 18.64
C ALA A 133 6.24 -9.25 19.61
N LEU A 134 7.03 -10.24 19.20
CA LEU A 134 7.40 -11.40 19.99
C LEU A 134 8.81 -11.25 20.59
N ASP A 135 9.69 -10.55 19.88
CA ASP A 135 11.07 -10.34 20.31
C ASP A 135 11.54 -8.92 19.95
N ARG A 136 12.46 -8.39 20.76
CA ARG A 136 13.13 -7.11 20.55
C ARG A 136 14.63 -7.38 20.47
N LEU A 137 15.18 -7.22 19.28
CA LEU A 137 16.59 -7.40 19.02
C LEU A 137 17.30 -6.05 19.12
N ILE A 138 18.44 -6.02 19.80
CA ILE A 138 19.24 -4.81 19.99
C ILE A 138 20.71 -5.11 19.69
N GLY A 139 21.43 -4.13 19.14
CA GLY A 139 22.87 -4.20 18.93
C GLY A 139 23.25 -5.22 17.85
N MET A 140 24.17 -6.14 18.15
CA MET A 140 24.67 -7.09 17.14
C MET A 140 23.58 -8.02 16.60
N LYS A 141 22.60 -8.42 17.44
CA LYS A 141 21.49 -9.26 17.00
C LYS A 141 20.60 -8.53 16.00
N ALA A 142 20.28 -7.27 16.29
CA ALA A 142 19.55 -6.40 15.36
C ALA A 142 20.32 -6.21 14.05
N ALA A 143 21.64 -5.97 14.12
CA ALA A 143 22.46 -5.77 12.93
C ALA A 143 22.47 -6.99 12.00
N VAL A 144 22.54 -8.20 12.56
CA VAL A 144 22.44 -9.45 11.78
C VAL A 144 21.06 -9.58 11.14
N GLU A 145 19.99 -9.31 11.88
CA GLU A 145 18.63 -9.41 11.38
C GLU A 145 18.36 -8.42 10.24
N ILE A 146 18.84 -7.17 10.43
CA ILE A 146 18.80 -6.13 9.39
C ILE A 146 19.52 -6.66 8.17
N GLN A 147 20.78 -7.06 8.28
CA GLN A 147 21.56 -7.51 7.12
C GLN A 147 20.94 -8.70 6.37
N GLN A 148 20.22 -9.59 7.07
CA GLN A 148 19.64 -10.79 6.47
C GLN A 148 18.29 -10.54 5.81
N HIS A 149 17.45 -9.69 6.41
CA HIS A 149 16.04 -9.59 6.06
C HIS A 149 15.59 -8.18 5.65
N ILE A 150 16.37 -7.15 5.95
CA ILE A 150 16.03 -5.75 5.72
C ILE A 150 17.11 -5.10 4.86
N SER A 151 16.74 -4.19 3.97
CA SER A 151 17.76 -3.42 3.25
C SER A 151 18.49 -2.49 4.23
N PRO A 152 19.83 -2.51 4.30
CA PRO A 152 20.59 -1.66 5.23
C PRO A 152 20.37 -0.16 5.01
N GLU A 153 19.94 0.25 3.81
CA GLU A 153 19.52 1.62 3.50
C GLU A 153 18.28 2.09 4.27
N ILE A 154 17.46 1.15 4.75
CA ILE A 154 16.21 1.44 5.49
C ILE A 154 16.51 1.60 6.99
N ALA A 155 17.62 1.04 7.47
CA ALA A 155 17.94 0.97 8.88
C ALA A 155 18.75 2.18 9.39
N ASP A 156 18.79 3.30 8.64
CA ASP A 156 19.56 4.51 8.95
C ASP A 156 19.50 4.83 10.46
N ASP A 157 20.64 4.64 11.12
CA ASP A 157 20.95 4.86 12.55
C ASP A 157 20.15 4.08 13.62
N SER A 158 19.20 3.24 13.21
CA SER A 158 18.28 2.57 14.14
C SER A 158 18.90 1.30 14.75
N LYS A 159 18.91 1.20 16.09
CA LYS A 159 19.65 0.16 16.84
C LYS A 159 18.82 -1.04 17.28
N GLU A 160 17.53 -1.03 16.97
CA GLU A 160 16.58 -2.03 17.43
C GLU A 160 15.64 -2.50 16.34
N VAL A 161 15.29 -3.79 16.40
CA VAL A 161 14.36 -4.45 15.49
C VAL A 161 13.34 -5.20 16.33
N PHE A 162 12.07 -4.93 16.09
CA PHE A 162 10.96 -5.68 16.67
C PHE A 162 10.55 -6.76 15.69
N VAL A 163 10.62 -8.01 16.13
CA VAL A 163 10.27 -9.18 15.33
C VAL A 163 8.99 -9.77 15.89
N GLY A 164 8.00 -9.99 15.03
CA GLY A 164 6.67 -10.37 15.48
C GLY A 164 5.78 -10.97 14.40
N LYS A 165 4.59 -11.39 14.81
CA LYS A 165 3.58 -11.88 13.87
C LYS A 165 2.80 -10.70 13.32
N MET A 166 2.58 -10.71 12.01
CA MET A 166 1.76 -9.71 11.34
C MET A 166 0.68 -10.35 10.49
N GLN A 167 -0.48 -9.70 10.44
CA GLN A 167 -1.61 -10.04 9.59
C GLN A 167 -2.07 -8.79 8.86
N ILE A 168 -2.23 -8.90 7.54
CA ILE A 168 -2.69 -7.84 6.65
C ILE A 168 -3.96 -8.33 5.96
N HIS A 169 -5.02 -7.54 6.05
CA HIS A 169 -6.28 -7.76 5.35
C HIS A 169 -6.72 -6.45 4.68
N LEU A 170 -6.34 -6.28 3.43
CA LEU A 170 -6.61 -5.07 2.65
C LEU A 170 -7.59 -5.39 1.53
N LEU A 171 -8.74 -4.72 1.54
CA LEU A 171 -9.73 -4.82 0.48
C LEU A 171 -9.90 -3.45 -0.18
N THR A 172 -9.50 -3.32 -1.44
CA THR A 172 -9.69 -2.10 -2.22
C THR A 172 -10.37 -2.41 -3.55
N SER A 173 -11.18 -1.46 -4.05
CA SER A 173 -11.86 -1.60 -5.34
C SER A 173 -11.55 -0.40 -6.22
N HIS A 174 -10.92 -0.64 -7.36
CA HIS A 174 -10.71 0.37 -8.37
C HIS A 174 -11.84 0.32 -9.40
N ARG A 175 -12.53 1.46 -9.57
CA ARG A 175 -13.46 1.67 -10.68
C ARG A 175 -12.86 2.77 -11.57
N PRO A 176 -12.29 2.41 -12.74
CA PRO A 176 -11.81 3.41 -13.68
C PRO A 176 -12.94 4.39 -13.99
N SER A 177 -12.66 5.70 -13.86
CA SER A 177 -13.61 6.72 -14.28
C SER A 177 -13.89 6.58 -15.78
N PRO A 178 -15.11 6.91 -16.24
CA PRO A 178 -15.40 6.86 -17.67
C PRO A 178 -14.45 7.81 -18.39
N SER A 179 -13.76 7.31 -19.42
CA SER A 179 -12.97 8.15 -20.32
C SER A 179 -13.92 9.15 -20.99
N THR A 180 -13.80 10.44 -20.68
CA THR A 180 -14.55 11.48 -21.37
C THR A 180 -14.00 11.63 -22.78
N ARG A 181 -14.63 10.94 -23.74
CA ARG A 181 -14.33 11.12 -25.16
C ARG A 181 -14.88 12.47 -25.60
N ARG A 182 -14.01 13.42 -25.98
CA ARG A 182 -14.44 14.61 -26.71
C ARG A 182 -14.73 14.21 -28.15
N GLU A 183 -16.01 14.12 -28.50
CA GLU A 183 -16.42 14.01 -29.90
C GLU A 183 -16.46 15.43 -30.48
N SER A 184 -15.59 15.73 -31.45
CA SER A 184 -15.66 16.97 -32.21
C SER A 184 -16.70 16.80 -33.32
N ILE A 185 -17.74 17.64 -33.30
CA ILE A 185 -18.71 17.73 -34.40
C ILE A 185 -18.06 18.54 -35.52
N CYS A 186 -17.73 17.90 -36.64
CA CYS A 186 -17.34 18.61 -37.85
C CYS A 186 -18.61 19.21 -38.47
N ALA A 187 -18.75 20.53 -38.39
CA ALA A 187 -19.78 21.26 -39.13
C ALA A 187 -19.34 21.39 -40.60
N GLU A 188 -19.55 20.32 -41.37
CA GLU A 188 -20.00 20.35 -42.77
C GLU A 188 -20.13 18.89 -43.25
N ASN A 189 -21.38 18.45 -43.41
CA ASN A 189 -21.79 17.15 -43.96
C ASN A 189 -21.47 15.90 -43.14
N ASN A 190 -22.00 15.80 -41.91
CA ASN A 190 -22.49 14.58 -41.22
C ASN A 190 -21.72 13.23 -41.35
N ASP A 191 -20.48 13.23 -41.79
CA ASP A 191 -19.63 12.06 -41.92
C ASP A 191 -18.71 12.02 -40.70
N ILE A 192 -19.01 11.09 -39.80
CA ILE A 192 -18.19 10.80 -38.62
C ILE A 192 -16.91 10.11 -39.12
N LYS A 193 -15.85 10.88 -39.38
CA LYS A 193 -14.50 10.33 -39.56
C LYS A 193 -13.74 10.39 -38.25
N ILE A 194 -13.35 9.21 -37.76
CA ILE A 194 -12.46 9.05 -36.62
C ILE A 194 -11.08 9.53 -37.06
N LEU A 195 -10.65 10.70 -36.60
CA LEU A 195 -9.26 11.14 -36.70
C LEU A 195 -8.44 10.46 -35.60
N GLU A 196 -7.19 10.18 -35.95
CA GLU A 196 -6.30 9.16 -35.40
C GLU A 196 -6.19 9.14 -33.87
N VAL A 197 -5.96 7.92 -33.36
CA VAL A 197 -5.64 7.63 -31.96
C VAL A 197 -4.17 7.98 -31.75
N SER A 198 -3.89 9.10 -31.09
CA SER A 198 -2.60 9.33 -30.44
C SER A 198 -2.75 8.97 -28.96
N ASP A 199 -2.35 7.76 -28.60
CA ASP A 199 -2.09 7.37 -27.21
C ASP A 199 -0.79 8.08 -26.77
N ASP A 200 -0.88 9.36 -26.44
CA ASP A 200 0.17 10.08 -25.72
C ASP A 200 0.11 9.68 -24.24
N PHE A 201 0.74 8.55 -23.91
CA PHE A 201 1.09 8.20 -22.54
C PHE A 201 2.46 8.79 -22.18
N LEU A 202 2.55 10.11 -21.97
CA LEU A 202 3.64 10.73 -21.21
C LEU A 202 3.19 12.07 -20.60
N SER A 203 2.68 12.03 -19.36
CA SER A 203 2.80 13.13 -18.40
C SER A 203 2.71 12.63 -16.96
#